data_AF-A0A933EUS7-F1
#
_entry.id   AF-A0A933EUS7-F1
#
_cell.length_a   1.000
_cell.length_b   1.000
_cell.length_c   1.000
_cell.angle_alpha   90.00
_cell.angle_beta   90.00
_cell.angle_gamma   90.00
#
_symmetry.space_group_name_H-M   'P 1'
#
loop_
_entity.id
_entity.type
_entity.pdbx_description
1 polymer ?
#
loop_
_entity_poly.entity_id
_entity_poly.type
_entity_poly.pdbx_seq_one_letter_code
_entity_poly.pdbx_strand_id
1 'polypeptide(L)'
;MQRKFGGALIGVLLGVGLWGVAASAEDGNVAPVMAAFKPFPVYTDAKAKDNHYVPSGWMGDFSDIKLNERWTVNPRTGGTCIQIGYTAKASQGANWAGIYWQNPPNNWGTRPGGYDLTGAKKLTFWARGEKGGERIEEFKIGGITGEYADSDVAGIGPIILTPEWQEYTIDLTDKDLSSISGGFCWATNSDVNPEGITFYLDDVRYE
;
A
#
# COMPACT_ATOMS: atom_id res chain seq x y z
N MET A 1 29.95 -60.10 -26.98
CA MET A 1 30.57 -60.65 -28.21
C MET A 1 29.45 -61.01 -29.17
N GLN A 2 29.65 -60.69 -30.44
CA GLN A 2 28.63 -60.52 -31.48
C GLN A 2 27.74 -61.74 -31.80
N ARG A 3 26.52 -61.51 -32.30
CA ARG A 3 26.21 -61.69 -33.74
C ARG A 3 24.79 -61.26 -34.14
N LYS A 4 24.75 -60.59 -35.29
CA LYS A 4 23.61 -60.09 -36.07
C LYS A 4 23.03 -61.19 -37.00
N PHE A 5 21.93 -60.81 -37.66
CA PHE A 5 21.30 -61.33 -38.91
C PHE A 5 20.27 -62.44 -38.68
N GLY A 6 19.07 -62.46 -39.27
CA GLY A 6 18.46 -61.71 -40.38
C GLY A 6 17.70 -62.68 -41.29
N GLY A 7 16.43 -62.38 -41.65
CA GLY A 7 15.62 -63.12 -42.64
C GLY A 7 14.20 -63.43 -42.13
N ALA A 8 13.17 -62.62 -42.43
CA ALA A 8 12.39 -62.50 -43.68
C ALA A 8 11.28 -63.55 -43.82
N LEU A 9 10.01 -63.13 -43.74
CA LEU A 9 8.96 -63.64 -44.61
C LEU A 9 7.78 -62.66 -44.73
N ILE A 10 7.35 -62.52 -45.98
CA ILE A 10 6.36 -61.59 -46.52
C ILE A 10 4.96 -62.20 -46.38
N GLY A 11 4.00 -61.39 -45.93
CA GLY A 11 2.57 -61.68 -46.00
C GLY A 11 1.80 -60.39 -46.18
N VAL A 12 1.50 -60.06 -47.44
CA VAL A 12 0.65 -58.94 -47.85
C VAL A 12 -0.80 -59.31 -47.56
N LEU A 13 -1.54 -58.43 -46.89
CA LEU A 13 -2.99 -58.31 -47.07
C LEU A 13 -3.43 -56.86 -46.81
N LEU A 14 -4.02 -56.31 -47.87
CA LEU A 14 -4.59 -54.98 -47.98
C LEU A 14 -5.80 -54.83 -47.04
N GLY A 15 -5.79 -53.77 -46.25
CA GLY A 15 -6.95 -53.31 -45.49
C GLY A 15 -6.89 -51.79 -45.38
N VAL A 16 -7.50 -51.11 -46.35
CA VAL A 16 -7.71 -49.66 -46.33
C VAL A 16 -8.77 -49.37 -45.27
N GLY A 17 -8.35 -48.76 -44.15
CA GLY A 17 -9.21 -48.28 -43.08
C GLY A 17 -8.65 -46.98 -42.55
N LEU A 18 -9.23 -45.87 -43.01
CA LEU A 18 -8.74 -44.52 -42.82
C LEU A 18 -9.68 -43.79 -41.87
N TRP A 19 -9.55 -43.92 -40.55
CA TRP A 19 -10.26 -43.06 -39.59
C TRP A 19 -9.41 -42.75 -38.36
N GLY A 20 -9.16 -41.45 -38.15
CA GLY A 20 -9.04 -40.84 -36.83
C GLY A 20 -7.67 -40.87 -36.15
N VAL A 21 -6.82 -39.88 -36.45
CA VAL A 21 -5.91 -39.35 -35.44
C VAL A 21 -6.76 -38.52 -34.50
N ALA A 22 -7.09 -39.03 -33.32
CA ALA A 22 -7.57 -38.19 -32.23
C ALA A 22 -6.34 -37.53 -31.60
N ALA A 23 -5.99 -36.34 -32.08
CA ALA A 23 -5.18 -35.43 -31.31
C ALA A 23 -6.03 -34.99 -30.11
N SER A 24 -5.66 -35.43 -28.91
CA SER A 24 -6.16 -34.82 -27.68
C SER A 24 -5.61 -33.39 -27.63
N ALA A 25 -6.46 -32.42 -27.94
CA ALA A 25 -6.22 -31.04 -27.58
C ALA A 25 -6.33 -30.97 -26.05
N GLU A 26 -5.20 -30.77 -25.37
CA GLU A 26 -5.25 -30.25 -24.01
C GLU A 26 -5.74 -28.81 -24.11
N ASP A 27 -7.00 -28.59 -23.76
CA ASP A 27 -7.56 -27.27 -23.51
C ASP A 27 -6.78 -26.64 -22.35
N GLY A 28 -5.72 -25.92 -22.70
CA GLY A 28 -4.99 -25.05 -21.80
C GLY A 28 -5.87 -23.87 -21.41
N ASN A 29 -6.82 -24.10 -20.49
CA ASN A 29 -7.47 -23.05 -19.73
C ASN A 29 -6.44 -22.48 -18.75
N VAL A 30 -5.49 -21.71 -19.26
CA VAL A 30 -4.66 -20.84 -18.44
C VAL A 30 -5.58 -19.75 -17.91
N ALA A 31 -5.90 -19.83 -16.62
CA ALA A 31 -6.55 -18.74 -15.90
C ALA A 31 -5.83 -17.43 -16.25
N PRO A 32 -6.55 -16.32 -16.51
CA PRO A 32 -5.91 -15.06 -16.84
C PRO A 32 -4.92 -14.74 -15.72
N VAL A 33 -3.64 -14.60 -16.07
CA VAL A 33 -2.64 -14.07 -15.16
C VAL A 33 -3.10 -12.66 -14.86
N MET A 34 -3.72 -12.47 -13.70
CA MET A 34 -4.10 -11.14 -13.22
C MET A 34 -2.89 -10.24 -13.37
N ALA A 35 -3.05 -9.14 -14.12
CA ALA A 35 -1.96 -8.20 -14.31
C ALA A 35 -1.48 -7.75 -12.92
N ALA A 36 -0.17 -7.81 -12.68
CA ALA A 36 0.39 -7.41 -11.39
C ALA A 36 -0.01 -5.95 -11.10
N PHE A 37 -0.42 -5.68 -9.87
CA PHE A 37 -0.77 -4.33 -9.44
C PHE A 37 0.43 -3.40 -9.65
N LYS A 38 0.19 -2.25 -10.28
CA LYS A 38 1.24 -1.25 -10.48
C LYS A 38 1.33 -0.42 -9.21
N PRO A 39 2.54 -0.24 -8.62
CA PRO A 39 2.69 0.57 -7.42
C PRO A 39 2.03 1.94 -7.56
N PHE A 40 1.30 2.33 -6.52
CA PHE A 40 0.53 3.57 -6.47
C PHE A 40 1.02 4.43 -5.31
N PRO A 41 1.86 5.45 -5.55
CA PRO A 41 2.47 6.22 -4.48
C PRO A 41 1.52 7.24 -3.86
N VAL A 42 1.55 7.32 -2.53
CA VAL A 42 1.05 8.48 -1.77
C VAL A 42 2.16 9.54 -1.68
N TYR A 43 3.40 9.11 -1.42
CA TYR A 43 4.57 9.97 -1.38
C TYR A 43 5.84 9.23 -1.83
N THR A 44 6.61 9.83 -2.74
CA THR A 44 7.99 9.42 -3.10
C THR A 44 9.01 10.53 -2.89
N ASP A 45 8.68 11.75 -3.33
CA ASP A 45 9.47 12.97 -3.12
C ASP A 45 8.52 14.17 -3.27
N ALA A 46 8.81 15.31 -2.65
CA ALA A 46 7.92 16.46 -2.64
C ALA A 46 7.59 17.04 -4.03
N LYS A 47 8.46 16.83 -5.02
CA LYS A 47 8.26 17.28 -6.40
C LYS A 47 7.82 16.16 -7.34
N ALA A 48 7.65 14.95 -6.82
CA ALA A 48 7.27 13.81 -7.63
C ALA A 48 5.85 13.99 -8.17
N LYS A 49 5.70 13.79 -9.48
CA LYS A 49 4.42 14.01 -10.19
C LYS A 49 3.44 12.86 -10.03
N ASP A 50 3.92 11.74 -9.49
CA ASP A 50 3.20 10.51 -9.23
C ASP A 50 2.77 10.37 -7.76
N ASN A 51 2.95 11.41 -6.93
CA ASN A 51 2.30 11.47 -5.64
C ASN A 51 0.79 11.59 -5.81
N HIS A 52 0.06 10.76 -5.09
CA HIS A 52 -1.39 10.82 -4.99
C HIS A 52 -1.80 11.25 -3.58
N TYR A 53 -3.04 11.73 -3.46
CA TYR A 53 -3.62 12.30 -2.23
C TYR A 53 -2.93 13.60 -1.78
N VAL A 54 -3.59 14.31 -0.84
CA VAL A 54 -3.10 15.57 -0.27
C VAL A 54 -3.31 15.55 1.24
N PRO A 55 -2.33 15.98 2.08
CA PRO A 55 -2.46 16.03 3.53
C PRO A 55 -3.42 17.14 3.99
N SER A 56 -4.71 16.88 3.81
CA SER A 56 -5.79 17.83 4.07
C SER A 56 -6.72 17.40 5.19
N GLY A 57 -6.63 16.15 5.65
CA GLY A 57 -7.49 15.62 6.69
C GLY A 57 -6.93 15.85 8.08
N TRP A 58 -6.80 17.11 8.50
CA TRP A 58 -6.26 17.47 9.81
C TRP A 58 -7.27 17.17 10.92
N MET A 59 -6.85 16.43 11.95
CA MET A 59 -7.73 15.92 13.01
C MET A 59 -7.21 16.24 14.42
N GLY A 60 -8.13 16.24 15.39
CA GLY A 60 -7.82 16.44 16.80
C GLY A 60 -7.22 17.83 17.07
N ASP A 61 -6.18 17.88 17.89
CA ASP A 61 -5.39 19.07 18.19
C ASP A 61 -4.47 19.46 17.01
N PHE A 62 -5.04 19.63 15.83
CA PHE A 62 -4.27 19.89 14.60
C PHE A 62 -3.41 21.16 14.66
N SER A 63 -3.77 22.13 15.52
CA SER A 63 -2.96 23.33 15.77
C SER A 63 -1.60 23.01 16.39
N ASP A 64 -1.47 21.83 17.01
CA ASP A 64 -0.22 21.31 17.58
C ASP A 64 0.63 20.54 16.56
N ILE A 65 0.14 20.36 15.33
CA ILE A 65 0.86 19.67 14.27
C ILE A 65 1.61 20.65 13.37
N LYS A 66 2.85 20.31 13.02
CA LYS A 66 3.62 20.91 11.93
C LYS A 66 3.96 19.85 10.89
N LEU A 67 3.62 20.13 9.64
CA LEU A 67 3.92 19.26 8.50
C LEU A 67 4.91 19.95 7.56
N ASN A 68 5.95 19.23 7.17
CA ASN A 68 6.87 19.64 6.12
C ASN A 68 7.14 18.46 5.17
N GLU A 69 6.48 18.45 4.02
CA GLU A 69 6.64 17.41 2.99
C GLU A 69 7.95 17.55 2.18
N ARG A 70 8.75 18.60 2.44
CA ARG A 70 9.95 18.98 1.68
C ARG A 70 11.22 18.90 2.55
N TRP A 71 11.22 18.03 3.56
CA TRP A 71 12.34 17.94 4.48
C TRP A 71 13.53 17.26 3.81
N THR A 72 14.68 17.92 3.77
CA THR A 72 15.86 17.48 2.99
C THR A 72 16.93 16.79 3.82
N VAL A 73 16.74 16.68 5.14
CA VAL A 73 17.75 16.08 6.03
C VAL A 73 17.44 14.61 6.27
N ASN A 74 18.37 13.75 5.86
CA ASN A 74 18.29 12.29 6.02
C ASN A 74 16.98 11.67 5.47
N PRO A 75 16.59 11.96 4.21
CA PRO A 75 15.50 11.24 3.56
C PRO A 75 15.90 9.77 3.34
N ARG A 76 14.93 8.87 3.30
CA ARG A 76 15.20 7.44 3.08
C ARG A 76 15.61 7.20 1.64
N THR A 77 14.90 7.80 0.68
CA THR A 77 15.29 7.84 -0.73
C THR A 77 15.05 9.24 -1.30
N GLY A 78 15.45 9.48 -2.56
CA GLY A 78 15.23 10.77 -3.20
C GLY A 78 15.95 11.95 -2.55
N GLY A 79 15.36 13.14 -2.66
CA GLY A 79 15.90 14.40 -2.13
C GLY A 79 15.10 14.97 -0.96
N THR A 80 13.89 14.45 -0.69
CA THR A 80 13.06 14.90 0.43
C THR A 80 12.30 13.75 1.06
N CYS A 81 12.03 13.85 2.36
CA CYS A 81 11.03 13.05 3.05
C CYS A 81 9.98 13.97 3.72
N ILE A 82 8.96 13.37 4.32
CA ILE A 82 7.99 14.08 5.15
C ILE A 82 8.55 14.18 6.57
N GLN A 83 8.50 15.38 7.17
CA GLN A 83 8.70 15.61 8.59
C GLN A 83 7.38 16.05 9.23
N ILE A 84 7.03 15.44 10.35
CA ILE A 84 5.85 15.77 11.15
C ILE A 84 6.27 16.03 12.58
N GLY A 85 5.86 17.16 13.13
CA GLY A 85 5.97 17.48 14.55
C GLY A 85 4.59 17.55 15.21
N TYR A 86 4.45 17.05 16.43
CA TYR A 86 3.26 17.19 17.28
C TYR A 86 3.70 17.69 18.66
N THR A 87 3.13 18.80 19.15
CA THR A 87 3.59 19.42 20.41
C THR A 87 2.87 18.95 21.69
N ALA A 88 1.80 18.15 21.57
CA ALA A 88 1.03 17.61 22.71
C ALA A 88 0.53 18.67 23.72
N LYS A 89 0.20 19.89 23.27
CA LYS A 89 -0.27 20.97 24.14
C LYS A 89 -1.77 20.91 24.43
N ALA A 90 -2.48 20.03 23.74
CA ALA A 90 -3.93 19.94 23.77
C ALA A 90 -4.59 21.28 23.43
N SER A 91 -4.05 22.00 22.44
CA SER A 91 -4.50 23.37 22.11
C SER A 91 -5.98 23.46 21.71
N GLN A 92 -6.61 22.34 21.33
CA GLN A 92 -8.04 22.25 21.02
C GLN A 92 -8.79 21.30 21.95
N GLY A 93 -8.15 20.83 23.03
CA GLY A 93 -8.72 19.98 24.06
C GLY A 93 -8.98 18.52 23.66
N ALA A 94 -8.47 18.05 22.52
CA ALA A 94 -8.71 16.69 22.05
C ALA A 94 -7.78 15.66 22.75
N ASN A 95 -6.57 16.07 23.13
CA ASN A 95 -5.47 15.21 23.62
C ASN A 95 -4.96 14.18 22.60
N TRP A 96 -5.37 14.30 21.34
CA TRP A 96 -4.90 13.47 20.23
C TRP A 96 -4.84 14.30 18.96
N ALA A 97 -4.02 13.87 18.00
CA ALA A 97 -3.88 14.55 16.73
C ALA A 97 -3.46 13.57 15.63
N GLY A 98 -3.79 13.92 14.38
CA GLY A 98 -3.43 13.12 13.21
C GLY A 98 -3.72 13.84 11.90
N ILE A 99 -3.20 13.30 10.80
CA ILE A 99 -3.47 13.80 9.44
C ILE A 99 -3.81 12.63 8.53
N TYR A 100 -4.91 12.78 7.79
CA TYR A 100 -5.20 12.00 6.59
C TYR A 100 -4.67 12.68 5.32
N TRP A 101 -4.04 11.89 4.46
CA TRP A 101 -3.86 12.18 3.04
C TRP A 101 -5.14 11.79 2.31
N GLN A 102 -5.83 12.79 1.73
CA GLN A 102 -7.17 12.62 1.17
C GLN A 102 -7.22 12.90 -0.33
N ASN A 103 -8.17 12.25 -1.00
CA ASN A 103 -8.56 12.55 -2.36
C ASN A 103 -10.09 12.62 -2.49
N PRO A 104 -10.64 13.70 -3.07
CA PRO A 104 -10.01 15.01 -3.24
C PRO A 104 -9.68 15.68 -1.88
N PRO A 105 -8.87 16.77 -1.85
CA PRO A 105 -8.42 17.38 -0.60
C PRO A 105 -9.57 17.91 0.27
N ASN A 106 -9.64 17.54 1.55
CA ASN A 106 -10.70 17.77 2.52
C ASN A 106 -11.97 16.94 2.30
N ASN A 107 -11.85 15.76 1.69
CA ASN A 107 -13.00 14.85 1.51
C ASN A 107 -13.22 13.98 2.76
N TRP A 108 -14.22 14.32 3.57
CA TRP A 108 -14.70 13.51 4.70
C TRP A 108 -15.94 12.69 4.32
N GLY A 109 -15.95 12.09 3.12
CA GLY A 109 -17.05 11.27 2.60
C GLY A 109 -18.30 12.04 2.21
N THR A 110 -18.18 13.37 2.03
CA THR A 110 -19.29 14.26 1.68
C THR A 110 -19.42 14.51 0.18
N ARG A 111 -18.48 13.98 -0.63
CA ARG A 111 -18.48 14.12 -2.08
C ARG A 111 -17.75 12.96 -2.76
N PRO A 112 -18.02 12.70 -4.06
CA PRO A 112 -17.29 11.71 -4.82
C PRO A 112 -15.78 11.96 -4.80
N GLY A 113 -15.02 10.87 -4.86
CA GLY A 113 -13.56 10.91 -4.76
C GLY A 113 -13.00 9.52 -4.56
N GLY A 114 -11.75 9.50 -4.12
CA GLY A 114 -11.02 8.27 -3.90
C GLY A 114 -10.49 7.64 -5.18
N TYR A 115 -9.58 6.70 -4.98
CA TYR A 115 -9.00 5.92 -6.06
C TYR A 115 -9.48 4.47 -5.95
N ASP A 116 -9.65 3.85 -7.11
CA ASP A 116 -9.75 2.39 -7.22
C ASP A 116 -8.33 1.81 -7.15
N LEU A 117 -8.06 1.12 -6.04
CA LEU A 117 -6.79 0.45 -5.76
C LEU A 117 -6.98 -1.07 -5.75
N THR A 118 -8.03 -1.56 -6.41
CA THR A 118 -8.31 -3.00 -6.54
C THR A 118 -7.09 -3.72 -7.11
N GLY A 119 -6.67 -4.76 -6.39
CA GLY A 119 -5.49 -5.56 -6.74
C GLY A 119 -4.27 -5.29 -5.85
N ALA A 120 -4.19 -4.14 -5.18
CA ALA A 120 -3.18 -3.92 -4.15
C ALA A 120 -3.37 -4.94 -3.02
N LYS A 121 -2.25 -5.46 -2.51
CA LYS A 121 -2.19 -6.44 -1.42
C LYS A 121 -1.53 -5.88 -0.18
N LYS A 122 -0.84 -4.75 -0.29
CA LYS A 122 -0.25 -4.07 0.86
C LYS A 122 -0.11 -2.58 0.62
N LEU A 123 0.01 -1.83 1.71
CA LEU A 123 0.63 -0.51 1.69
C LEU A 123 1.94 -0.60 2.48
N THR A 124 3.03 -0.15 1.86
CA THR A 124 4.35 -0.05 2.52
C THR A 124 4.72 1.40 2.72
N PHE A 125 5.42 1.68 3.82
CA PHE A 125 5.99 2.99 4.08
C PHE A 125 7.22 2.86 4.97
N TRP A 126 8.11 3.84 4.89
CA TRP A 126 9.25 3.96 5.79
C TRP A 126 8.94 5.00 6.85
N ALA A 127 9.30 4.71 8.10
CA ALA A 127 9.18 5.67 9.19
C ALA A 127 10.40 5.64 10.11
N ARG A 128 10.70 6.79 10.71
CA ARG A 128 11.66 6.92 11.82
C ARG A 128 11.25 8.03 12.78
N GLY A 129 11.66 7.91 14.02
CA GLY A 129 11.61 8.96 15.02
C GLY A 129 12.77 9.95 14.88
N GLU A 130 12.68 11.08 15.57
CA GLU A 130 13.80 12.01 15.74
C GLU A 130 14.78 11.51 16.79
N LYS A 131 14.26 11.00 17.92
CA LYS A 131 15.02 10.53 19.09
C LYS A 131 14.92 9.03 19.30
N GLY A 132 13.89 8.39 18.75
CA GLY A 132 13.49 7.04 19.11
C GLY A 132 12.59 7.04 20.36
N GLY A 133 11.63 6.12 20.39
CA GLY A 133 10.63 6.02 21.46
C GLY A 133 9.34 6.79 21.17
N GLU A 134 9.29 7.60 20.12
CA GLU A 134 8.05 8.22 19.64
C GLU A 134 7.01 7.14 19.34
N ARG A 135 5.82 7.26 19.92
CA ARG A 135 4.76 6.25 19.75
C ARG A 135 3.65 6.76 18.85
N ILE A 136 3.41 6.09 17.72
CA ILE A 136 2.26 6.33 16.86
C ILE A 136 1.20 5.29 17.19
N GLU A 137 -0.01 5.71 17.52
CA GLU A 137 -1.07 4.78 17.91
C GLU A 137 -1.63 4.03 16.72
N GLU A 138 -1.73 4.69 15.56
CA GLU A 138 -2.29 4.08 14.36
C GLU A 138 -1.64 4.67 13.10
N PHE A 139 -1.28 3.80 12.18
CA PHE A 139 -1.19 4.10 10.76
C PHE A 139 -2.29 3.34 10.03
N LYS A 140 -3.04 4.00 9.13
CA LYS A 140 -4.13 3.35 8.41
C LYS A 140 -4.39 3.90 7.02
N ILE A 141 -5.17 3.15 6.27
CA ILE A 141 -5.85 3.56 5.03
C ILE A 141 -7.35 3.39 5.18
N GLY A 142 -8.11 4.07 4.33
CA GLY A 142 -9.55 3.95 4.28
C GLY A 142 -10.24 4.49 5.55
N GLY A 143 -11.47 4.04 5.79
CA GLY A 143 -12.22 4.36 7.00
C GLY A 143 -12.86 5.75 7.07
N ILE A 144 -12.77 6.57 6.01
CA ILE A 144 -13.61 7.77 5.89
C ILE A 144 -15.06 7.33 5.69
N THR A 145 -15.97 7.88 6.48
CA THR A 145 -17.41 7.55 6.44
C THR A 145 -18.21 8.70 5.82
N GLY A 146 -19.45 8.43 5.42
CA GLY A 146 -20.34 9.42 4.78
C GLY A 146 -21.17 8.83 3.65
N GLU A 147 -21.74 9.68 2.81
CA GLU A 147 -22.44 9.27 1.58
C GLU A 147 -21.47 8.61 0.59
N TYR A 148 -20.23 9.11 0.53
CA TYR A 148 -19.14 8.62 -0.30
C TYR A 148 -18.05 8.02 0.62
N ALA A 149 -18.44 7.04 1.42
CA ALA A 149 -17.54 6.34 2.33
C ALA A 149 -16.45 5.57 1.57
N ASP A 150 -15.31 5.36 2.25
CA ASP A 150 -14.30 4.42 1.80
C ASP A 150 -14.88 3.00 1.81
N SER A 151 -14.48 2.21 0.81
CA SER A 151 -14.97 0.83 0.64
C SER A 151 -14.52 -0.12 1.76
N ASP A 152 -13.36 0.13 2.37
CA ASP A 152 -12.85 -0.62 3.52
C ASP A 152 -11.87 0.23 4.35
N VAL A 153 -11.30 -0.37 5.38
CA VAL A 153 -10.29 0.20 6.28
C VAL A 153 -9.26 -0.88 6.66
N ALA A 154 -8.00 -0.49 6.74
CA ALA A 154 -6.92 -1.34 7.25
C ALA A 154 -5.85 -0.50 7.92
N GLY A 155 -5.21 -1.02 8.96
CA GLY A 155 -4.19 -0.28 9.70
C GLY A 155 -3.35 -1.17 10.60
N ILE A 156 -2.30 -0.56 11.14
CA ILE A 156 -1.37 -1.16 12.10
C ILE A 156 -1.11 -0.18 13.23
N GLY A 157 -0.80 -0.71 14.41
CA GLY A 157 -0.47 0.09 15.58
C GLY A 157 -0.72 -0.66 16.89
N PRO A 158 -0.18 -0.15 18.01
CA PRO A 158 0.74 0.98 18.10
C PRO A 158 2.14 0.63 17.55
N ILE A 159 2.86 1.64 17.07
CA ILE A 159 4.26 1.52 16.64
C ILE A 159 5.13 2.44 17.48
N ILE A 160 6.21 1.90 18.02
CA ILE A 160 7.28 2.68 18.67
C ILE A 160 8.40 2.83 17.65
N LEU A 161 8.66 4.08 17.24
CA LEU A 161 9.64 4.38 16.22
C LEU A 161 11.07 4.35 16.77
N THR A 162 12.02 4.00 15.91
CA THR A 162 13.46 4.11 16.18
C THR A 162 14.05 5.31 15.47
N PRO A 163 15.26 5.77 15.84
CA PRO A 163 15.98 6.79 15.09
C PRO A 163 16.32 6.37 13.65
N GLU A 164 16.45 5.06 13.41
CA GLU A 164 16.73 4.49 12.10
C GLU A 164 15.44 4.30 11.29
N TRP A 165 15.55 4.48 9.97
CA TRP A 165 14.48 4.16 9.03
C TRP A 165 14.14 2.67 9.08
N GLN A 166 12.87 2.37 9.33
CA GLN A 166 12.30 1.02 9.23
C GLN A 166 11.14 1.01 8.26
N GLU A 167 10.99 -0.09 7.53
CA GLU A 167 9.85 -0.32 6.66
C GLU A 167 8.72 -0.97 7.47
N TYR A 168 7.51 -0.45 7.28
CA TYR A 168 6.28 -0.96 7.86
C TYR A 168 5.30 -1.33 6.73
N THR A 169 4.46 -2.32 7.00
CA THR A 169 3.50 -2.84 6.02
C THR A 169 2.12 -2.94 6.65
N ILE A 170 1.12 -2.38 5.98
CA ILE A 170 -0.30 -2.63 6.24
C ILE A 170 -0.74 -3.71 5.25
N ASP A 171 -1.22 -4.84 5.78
CA ASP A 171 -1.79 -5.91 4.96
C ASP A 171 -3.15 -5.49 4.41
N LEU A 172 -3.31 -5.55 3.09
CA LEU A 172 -4.54 -5.24 2.37
C LEU A 172 -5.13 -6.47 1.68
N THR A 173 -4.64 -7.66 2.02
CA THR A 173 -5.20 -8.92 1.52
C THR A 173 -6.69 -8.97 1.84
N ASP A 174 -7.48 -9.31 0.83
CA ASP A 174 -8.94 -9.45 0.87
C ASP A 174 -9.73 -8.16 1.23
N LYS A 175 -9.08 -6.99 1.22
CA LYS A 175 -9.74 -5.70 1.39
C LYS A 175 -10.47 -5.26 0.13
N ASP A 176 -11.63 -4.63 0.31
CA ASP A 176 -12.30 -3.92 -0.78
C ASP A 176 -11.66 -2.54 -0.95
N LEU A 177 -10.88 -2.39 -2.02
CA LEU A 177 -10.16 -1.16 -2.33
C LEU A 177 -10.74 -0.42 -3.55
N SER A 178 -12.00 -0.68 -3.89
CA SER A 178 -12.66 -0.09 -5.06
C SER A 178 -12.86 1.43 -4.96
N SER A 179 -12.85 2.00 -3.75
CA SER A 179 -12.94 3.45 -3.54
C SER A 179 -12.29 3.86 -2.22
N ILE A 180 -11.05 4.37 -2.29
CA ILE A 180 -10.29 4.85 -1.12
C ILE A 180 -9.97 6.34 -1.24
N SER A 181 -10.73 7.17 -0.53
CA SER A 181 -10.52 8.61 -0.34
C SER A 181 -9.50 8.92 0.73
N GLY A 182 -9.43 8.13 1.82
CA GLY A 182 -8.40 8.25 2.86
C GLY A 182 -7.16 7.40 2.55
N GLY A 183 -6.22 7.92 1.76
CA GLY A 183 -5.11 7.14 1.22
C GLY A 183 -4.00 6.77 2.21
N PHE A 184 -3.79 7.57 3.24
CA PHE A 184 -2.85 7.26 4.32
C PHE A 184 -3.16 8.14 5.51
N CYS A 185 -2.96 7.62 6.72
CA CYS A 185 -3.25 8.32 7.96
C CYS A 185 -2.26 7.91 9.02
N TRP A 186 -1.93 8.87 9.88
CA TRP A 186 -1.33 8.60 11.18
C TRP A 186 -2.13 9.30 12.27
N ALA A 187 -2.13 8.73 13.47
CA ALA A 187 -2.65 9.38 14.67
C ALA A 187 -1.85 9.00 15.92
N THR A 188 -1.77 9.93 16.88
CA THR A 188 -1.21 9.70 18.21
C THR A 188 -1.89 10.58 19.26
N ASN A 189 -1.50 10.45 20.53
CA ASN A 189 -2.03 11.21 21.64
C ASN A 189 -0.94 11.73 22.60
N SER A 190 -1.33 12.67 23.45
CA SER A 190 -0.46 13.27 24.46
C SER A 190 -0.10 12.31 25.60
N ASP A 191 -0.93 11.30 25.87
CA ASP A 191 -0.67 10.36 26.97
C ASP A 191 0.58 9.50 26.71
N VAL A 192 0.80 9.12 25.46
CA VAL A 192 1.98 8.34 25.05
C VAL A 192 3.14 9.22 24.54
N ASN A 193 2.89 10.50 24.29
CA ASN A 193 3.89 11.48 23.84
C ASN A 193 3.75 12.83 24.58
N PRO A 194 3.93 12.88 25.91
CA PRO A 194 3.62 14.06 26.72
C PRO A 194 4.53 15.26 26.46
N GLU A 195 5.72 15.04 25.90
CA GLU A 195 6.67 16.09 25.53
C GLU A 195 6.53 16.50 24.04
N GLY A 196 5.57 15.93 23.33
CA GLY A 196 5.49 16.00 21.88
C GLY A 196 6.52 15.12 21.18
N ILE A 197 6.41 15.04 19.86
CA ILE A 197 7.28 14.21 19.01
C ILE A 197 7.63 14.91 17.71
N THR A 198 8.71 14.47 17.08
CA THR A 198 8.97 14.68 15.66
C THR A 198 9.30 13.33 15.06
N PHE A 199 8.69 13.02 13.92
CA PHE A 199 8.94 11.80 13.18
C PHE A 199 8.87 12.05 11.69
N TYR A 200 9.31 11.06 10.92
CA TYR A 200 9.53 11.19 9.50
C TYR A 200 8.89 10.02 8.77
N LEU A 201 8.40 10.29 7.57
CA LEU A 201 7.83 9.31 6.66
C LEU A 201 8.46 9.45 5.30
N ASP A 202 8.63 8.33 4.61
CA ASP A 202 9.11 8.29 3.23
C ASP A 202 8.56 7.07 2.49
N ASP A 203 8.63 7.09 1.16
CA ASP A 203 8.30 5.95 0.28
C ASP A 203 6.94 5.28 0.59
N VAL A 204 5.89 6.09 0.79
CA VAL A 204 4.52 5.62 1.10
C VAL A 204 3.83 5.20 -0.19
N ARG A 205 3.50 3.91 -0.36
CA ARG A 205 2.88 3.40 -1.59
C ARG A 205 2.06 2.12 -1.39
N TYR A 206 1.03 1.96 -2.21
CA TYR A 206 0.30 0.71 -2.38
C TYR A 206 1.03 -0.20 -3.38
N GLU A 207 0.99 -1.52 -3.13
CA GLU A 207 1.65 -2.57 -3.92
C GLU A 207 0.80 -3.85 -4.00
#